data_AF-A0A929BBZ6-F1
#
_entry.id   AF-A0A929BBZ6-F1
#
_cell.length_a   1.000
_cell.length_b   1.000
_cell.length_c   1.000
_cell.angle_alpha   90.00
_cell.angle_beta   90.00
_cell.angle_gamma   90.00
#
_symmetry.space_group_name_H-M   'P 1'
#
loop_
_entity.id
_entity.type
_entity.pdbx_description
1 polymer ?
#
loop_
_entity_poly.entity_id
_entity_poly.type
_entity_poly.pdbx_seq_one_letter_code
_entity_poly.pdbx_strand_id
1 'polypeptide(L)'
;MQINRYIYSFNYENTESELCKLESRYIFNKEEKNKLLFSDIKAEPSSSAFVKKRLDIISFSENYSTLINEIKKKSICIEGFKVEYLVFDGDTTEYAERLKKLKDIGFSIEGIPDYYSPTITYALCYYEGIWYFGILIKNNFAWHKHKQKPCSFSNSISISIAKALINIAAKTNKEKKLLDACCGVGTIMLEACFAGNNI
;
A
#
# COMPACT_ATOMS: atom_id res chain seq x y z
N MET A 1 -4.16 14.76 18.51
CA MET A 1 -3.51 14.24 17.29
C MET A 1 -4.27 13.00 16.85
N GLN A 2 -4.81 12.98 15.63
CA GLN A 2 -5.47 11.79 15.08
C GLN A 2 -4.39 10.75 14.76
N ILE A 3 -4.44 9.60 15.42
CA ILE A 3 -3.49 8.52 15.20
C ILE A 3 -3.88 7.84 13.89
N ASN A 4 -3.19 8.18 12.80
CA ASN A 4 -3.33 7.46 11.53
C ASN A 4 -2.87 6.01 11.76
N ARG A 5 -3.65 5.05 11.28
CA ARG A 5 -3.38 3.61 11.48
C ARG A 5 -2.62 2.97 10.33
N TYR A 6 -2.55 3.66 9.19
CA TYR A 6 -2.01 3.15 7.95
C TYR A 6 -1.10 4.18 7.29
N ILE A 7 0.01 3.71 6.73
CA ILE A 7 0.89 4.49 5.86
C ILE A 7 0.83 3.87 4.47
N TYR A 8 0.54 4.67 3.45
CA TYR A 8 0.47 4.24 2.06
C TYR A 8 1.61 4.86 1.26
N SER A 9 2.34 4.03 0.52
CA SER A 9 3.29 4.49 -0.48
C SER A 9 2.72 4.30 -1.88
N PHE A 10 2.85 5.33 -2.71
CA PHE A 10 2.34 5.36 -4.08
C PHE A 10 3.50 5.27 -5.08
N ASN A 11 3.20 4.86 -6.30
CA ASN A 11 4.11 5.04 -7.42
C ASN A 11 3.34 5.22 -8.72
N TYR A 12 3.73 6.26 -9.46
CA TYR A 12 3.12 6.74 -10.68
C TYR A 12 4.14 7.59 -11.46
N GLU A 13 3.87 7.77 -12.76
CA GLU A 13 4.57 8.74 -13.62
C GLU A 13 4.02 10.16 -13.41
N ASN A 14 4.80 11.19 -13.76
CA ASN A 14 4.40 12.59 -13.52
C ASN A 14 3.06 12.96 -14.19
N THR A 15 2.78 12.37 -15.36
CA THR A 15 1.52 12.55 -16.11
C THR A 15 0.30 11.99 -15.38
N GLU A 16 0.48 11.04 -14.46
CA GLU A 16 -0.58 10.40 -13.69
C GLU A 16 -0.76 11.02 -12.29
N SER A 17 0.06 12.01 -11.90
CA SER A 17 0.07 12.62 -10.56
C SER A 17 -1.31 13.16 -10.15
N GLU A 18 -1.93 13.98 -10.99
CA GLU A 18 -3.23 14.58 -10.69
C GLU A 18 -4.35 13.54 -10.61
N LEU A 19 -4.27 12.47 -11.41
CA LEU A 19 -5.20 11.36 -11.34
C LEU A 19 -5.03 10.57 -10.03
N CYS A 20 -3.78 10.31 -9.61
CA CYS A 20 -3.48 9.65 -8.34
C CYS A 20 -3.98 10.48 -7.15
N LYS A 21 -3.73 11.79 -7.14
CA LYS A 21 -4.27 12.70 -6.11
C LYS A 21 -5.80 12.68 -6.09
N LEU A 22 -6.43 12.74 -7.26
CA LEU A 22 -7.89 12.63 -7.37
C LEU A 22 -8.39 11.30 -6.80
N GLU A 23 -7.82 10.16 -7.20
CA GLU A 23 -8.18 8.84 -6.65
C GLU A 23 -8.02 8.81 -5.12
N SER A 24 -6.89 9.33 -4.60
CA SER A 24 -6.61 9.35 -3.17
C SER A 24 -7.65 10.15 -2.37
N ARG A 25 -8.16 11.28 -2.90
CA ARG A 25 -9.26 12.02 -2.26
C ARG A 25 -10.50 11.16 -2.06
N TYR A 26 -10.83 10.33 -3.04
CA TYR A 26 -12.03 9.49 -3.00
C TYR A 26 -11.86 8.23 -2.17
N ILE A 27 -10.64 7.70 -2.06
CA ILE A 27 -10.34 6.54 -1.21
C ILE A 27 -10.14 6.96 0.25
N PHE A 28 -9.40 8.04 0.50
CA PHE A 28 -8.88 8.39 1.82
C PHE A 28 -9.42 9.70 2.40
N ASN A 29 -10.29 10.43 1.67
CA ASN A 29 -10.71 11.79 2.00
C ASN A 29 -9.52 12.76 2.19
N LYS A 30 -8.37 12.42 1.59
CA LYS A 30 -7.09 13.13 1.69
C LYS A 30 -6.34 12.96 0.37
N GLU A 31 -5.58 13.97 -0.02
CA GLU A 31 -4.64 13.86 -1.14
C GLU A 31 -3.33 13.25 -0.66
N GLU A 32 -2.74 12.38 -1.48
CA GLU A 32 -1.37 11.95 -1.26
C GLU A 32 -0.41 13.13 -1.49
N LYS A 33 0.70 13.13 -0.75
CA LYS A 33 1.76 14.11 -0.89
C LYS A 33 3.08 13.38 -1.07
N ASN A 34 3.81 13.72 -2.13
CA ASN A 34 5.12 13.15 -2.43
C ASN A 34 5.12 11.61 -2.42
N LYS A 35 4.07 11.00 -2.98
CA LYS A 35 3.88 9.55 -3.04
C LYS A 35 3.70 8.88 -1.67
N LEU A 36 3.28 9.64 -0.65
CA LEU A 36 3.02 9.15 0.70
C LEU A 36 1.68 9.67 1.21
N LEU A 37 0.96 8.84 1.97
CA LEU A 37 -0.29 9.24 2.62
C LEU A 37 -0.46 8.50 3.94
N PHE A 38 -0.74 9.23 5.01
CA PHE A 38 -1.16 8.67 6.30
C PHE A 38 -2.68 8.73 6.42
N SER A 39 -3.29 7.60 6.77
CA SER A 39 -4.74 7.50 6.92
C SER A 39 -5.15 6.49 7.97
N ASP A 40 -6.37 6.66 8.43
CA ASP A 40 -7.12 5.79 9.31
C ASP A 40 -8.18 4.98 8.53
N ILE A 41 -8.32 5.22 7.22
CA ILE A 41 -9.09 4.40 6.28
C ILE A 41 -8.22 3.25 5.77
N LYS A 42 -8.74 2.02 5.87
CA LYS A 42 -8.11 0.81 5.35
C LYS A 42 -8.55 0.56 3.91
N ALA A 43 -7.63 0.66 2.96
CA ALA A 43 -7.82 0.33 1.55
C ALA A 43 -6.82 -0.74 1.12
N GLU A 44 -7.23 -1.67 0.28
CA GLU A 44 -6.37 -2.75 -0.20
C GLU A 44 -5.41 -2.22 -1.28
N PRO A 45 -4.07 -2.31 -1.12
CA PRO A 45 -3.13 -1.81 -2.14
C PRO A 45 -3.45 -2.26 -3.56
N SER A 46 -3.88 -3.51 -3.73
CA SER A 46 -4.20 -4.10 -5.04
C SER A 46 -5.48 -3.55 -5.69
N SER A 47 -6.30 -2.75 -4.98
CA SER A 47 -7.47 -2.10 -5.57
C SER A 47 -7.12 -0.87 -6.40
N SER A 48 -5.95 -0.25 -6.18
CA SER A 48 -5.44 0.90 -6.92
C SER A 48 -4.29 0.51 -7.84
N ALA A 49 -4.14 1.22 -8.95
CA ALA A 49 -2.96 1.12 -9.81
C ALA A 49 -1.73 1.82 -9.18
N PHE A 50 -1.97 2.83 -8.34
CA PHE A 50 -0.96 3.74 -7.82
C PHE A 50 -0.45 3.31 -6.43
N VAL A 51 -1.32 2.78 -5.56
CA VAL A 51 -0.91 2.29 -4.23
C VAL A 51 -0.04 1.05 -4.36
N LYS A 52 1.21 1.11 -3.87
CA LYS A 52 2.17 0.00 -3.94
C LYS A 52 2.27 -0.77 -2.65
N LYS A 53 2.21 -0.07 -1.51
CA LYS A 53 2.35 -0.68 -0.19
C LYS A 53 1.47 0.04 0.81
N ARG A 54 0.99 -0.72 1.81
CA ARG A 54 0.34 -0.22 3.02
C ARG A 54 1.07 -0.80 4.22
N LEU A 55 1.46 0.05 5.16
CA LEU A 55 1.92 -0.35 6.49
C LEU A 55 0.75 -0.24 7.47
N ASP A 56 0.29 -1.36 8.04
CA ASP A 56 -0.64 -1.37 9.17
C ASP A 56 0.17 -1.15 10.45
N ILE A 57 0.09 0.05 11.04
CA ILE A 57 0.92 0.47 12.17
C ILE A 57 0.53 -0.32 13.43
N ILE A 58 1.51 -0.97 14.06
CA ILE A 58 1.37 -1.68 15.34
C ILE A 58 1.88 -0.83 16.50
N SER A 59 3.05 -0.21 16.32
CA SER A 59 3.74 0.64 17.32
C SER A 59 4.48 1.77 16.62
N PHE A 60 4.66 2.89 17.32
CA PHE A 60 5.44 4.03 16.82
C PHE A 60 6.03 4.82 17.98
N SER A 61 7.20 5.44 17.76
CA SER A 61 7.87 6.27 18.78
C SER A 61 8.93 7.16 18.14
N GLU A 62 9.11 8.37 18.68
CA GLU A 62 10.22 9.27 18.31
C GLU A 62 11.59 8.66 18.68
N ASN A 63 11.64 7.91 19.79
CA ASN A 63 12.83 7.24 20.27
C ASN A 63 12.85 5.76 19.84
N TYR A 64 13.89 5.35 19.12
CA TYR A 64 14.04 3.98 18.61
C TYR A 64 14.13 2.92 19.72
N SER A 65 14.86 3.18 20.80
CA SER A 65 14.96 2.23 21.93
C SER A 65 13.61 2.01 22.61
N THR A 66 12.79 3.05 22.68
CA THR A 66 11.41 2.96 23.18
C THR A 66 10.56 2.09 22.25
N LEU A 67 10.65 2.29 20.93
CA LEU A 67 9.95 1.45 19.94
C LEU A 67 10.30 -0.04 20.11
N ILE A 68 11.59 -0.37 20.23
CA ILE A 68 12.02 -1.77 20.40
C ILE A 68 11.43 -2.39 21.67
N ASN A 69 11.42 -1.64 22.77
CA ASN A 69 10.82 -2.13 24.01
C ASN A 69 9.30 -2.34 23.87
N GLU A 70 8.61 -1.49 23.11
CA GLU A 70 7.19 -1.70 22.79
C GLU A 70 6.96 -2.94 21.93
N ILE A 71 7.79 -3.18 20.91
CA ILE A 71 7.71 -4.37 20.06
C ILE A 71 7.88 -5.64 20.90
N LYS A 72 8.89 -5.67 21.80
CA LYS A 72 9.10 -6.80 22.71
C LYS A 72 7.90 -7.05 23.62
N LYS A 73 7.26 -5.98 24.14
CA LYS A 73 6.05 -6.06 24.97
C LYS A 73 4.83 -6.60 24.21
N LYS A 74 4.83 -6.59 22.87
CA LYS A 74 3.77 -7.20 22.07
C LYS A 74 3.85 -8.72 22.06
N SER A 75 4.98 -9.32 22.45
CA SER A 75 5.18 -10.77 22.51
C SER A 75 4.72 -11.48 21.22
N ILE A 76 5.16 -10.96 20.08
CA ILE A 76 4.79 -11.50 18.75
C ILE A 76 5.47 -12.87 18.60
N CYS A 77 4.67 -13.92 18.37
CA CYS A 77 5.13 -15.28 18.11
C CYS A 77 4.57 -15.76 16.76
N ILE A 78 5.42 -15.89 15.75
CA ILE A 78 5.03 -16.28 14.39
C ILE A 78 6.20 -16.88 13.61
N GLU A 79 5.95 -18.00 12.96
CA GLU A 79 6.91 -18.65 12.05
C GLU A 79 6.85 -18.07 10.63
N GLY A 80 7.98 -18.10 9.94
CA GLY A 80 8.08 -17.70 8.54
C GLY A 80 7.86 -16.20 8.33
N PHE A 81 8.29 -15.36 9.27
CA PHE A 81 8.18 -13.90 9.12
C PHE A 81 9.37 -13.30 8.39
N LYS A 82 9.18 -12.11 7.85
CA LYS A 82 10.26 -11.26 7.34
C LYS A 82 10.11 -9.84 7.89
N VAL A 83 11.22 -9.14 8.09
CA VAL A 83 11.21 -7.70 8.41
C VAL A 83 11.88 -6.93 7.26
N GLU A 84 11.19 -5.92 6.73
CA GLU A 84 11.70 -5.03 5.68
C GLU A 84 11.85 -3.59 6.18
N TYR A 85 12.80 -2.86 5.61
CA TYR A 85 12.93 -1.42 5.88
C TYR A 85 12.30 -0.64 4.72
N LEU A 86 11.37 0.27 5.02
CA LEU A 86 10.81 1.19 4.03
C LEU A 86 11.52 2.54 4.15
N VAL A 87 12.07 2.99 3.03
CA VAL A 87 12.72 4.29 2.92
C VAL A 87 11.73 5.27 2.34
N PHE A 88 11.44 6.34 3.08
CA PHE A 88 10.64 7.46 2.62
C PHE A 88 11.53 8.68 2.39
N ASP A 89 10.98 9.67 1.69
CA ASP A 89 11.69 10.92 1.46
C ASP A 89 12.03 11.61 2.80
N GLY A 90 13.26 12.12 2.91
CA GLY A 90 13.80 12.66 4.16
C GLY A 90 14.40 11.63 5.14
N ASP A 91 14.32 10.33 4.88
CA ASP A 91 14.98 9.32 5.73
C ASP A 91 16.49 9.22 5.41
N THR A 92 17.30 9.79 6.30
CA THR A 92 18.76 9.82 6.21
C THR A 92 19.45 8.60 6.83
N THR A 93 18.70 7.61 7.34
CA THR A 93 19.27 6.42 8.00
C THR A 93 20.14 5.65 7.03
N GLU A 94 21.39 5.35 7.35
CA GLU A 94 22.30 4.65 6.45
C GLU A 94 21.97 3.16 6.32
N TYR A 95 22.34 2.53 5.19
CA TYR A 95 22.04 1.12 4.94
C TYR A 95 22.54 0.18 6.05
N ALA A 96 23.76 0.38 6.55
CA ALA A 96 24.31 -0.42 7.64
C ALA A 96 23.49 -0.28 8.93
N GLU A 97 23.02 0.93 9.23
CA GLU A 97 22.15 1.17 10.38
C GLU A 97 20.78 0.53 10.20
N ARG A 98 20.19 0.61 9.00
CA ARG A 98 18.93 -0.06 8.67
C ARG A 98 19.02 -1.56 8.92
N LEU A 99 20.10 -2.22 8.47
CA LEU A 99 20.33 -3.64 8.72
C LEU A 99 20.43 -3.98 10.22
N LYS A 100 21.12 -3.14 10.99
CA LYS A 100 21.19 -3.31 12.45
C LYS A 100 19.80 -3.23 13.08
N LYS A 101 18.98 -2.24 12.68
CA LYS A 101 17.62 -2.09 13.21
C LYS A 101 16.70 -3.25 12.83
N LEU A 102 16.78 -3.74 11.59
CA LEU A 102 16.04 -4.92 11.16
C LEU A 102 16.41 -6.16 11.99
N LYS A 103 17.70 -6.32 12.33
CA LYS A 103 18.19 -7.40 13.19
C LYS A 103 17.64 -7.28 14.62
N ASP A 104 17.62 -6.09 15.21
CA ASP A 104 17.05 -5.86 16.54
C ASP A 104 15.56 -6.24 16.61
N ILE A 105 14.78 -5.87 15.58
CA ILE A 105 13.36 -6.23 15.47
C ILE A 105 13.21 -7.73 15.26
N GLY A 106 14.02 -8.34 14.40
CA GLY A 106 14.02 -9.79 14.18
C GLY A 106 14.22 -10.59 15.46
N PHE A 107 15.15 -10.16 16.33
CA PHE A 107 15.35 -10.77 17.65
C PHE A 107 14.26 -10.46 18.68
N SER A 108 13.38 -9.51 18.39
CA SER A 108 12.27 -9.14 19.27
C SER A 108 10.98 -9.90 18.95
N ILE A 109 10.99 -10.73 17.89
CA ILE A 109 9.88 -11.58 17.46
C ILE A 109 10.28 -13.03 17.72
N GLU A 110 9.39 -13.79 18.36
CA GLU A 110 9.55 -15.22 18.58
C GLU A 110 9.14 -15.99 17.31
N GLY A 111 9.97 -16.95 16.88
CA GLY A 111 9.80 -17.73 15.66
C GLY A 111 10.99 -17.63 14.71
N ILE A 112 10.98 -18.41 13.62
CA ILE A 112 12.05 -18.47 12.64
C ILE A 112 11.68 -17.59 11.43
N PRO A 113 12.56 -16.67 11.00
CA PRO A 113 12.30 -15.84 9.82
C PRO A 113 12.45 -16.65 8.52
N ASP A 114 11.61 -16.34 7.51
CA ASP A 114 11.74 -16.82 6.13
C ASP A 114 11.86 -15.62 5.17
N TYR A 115 13.01 -15.48 4.53
CA TYR A 115 13.28 -14.36 3.62
C TYR A 115 12.79 -14.61 2.19
N TYR A 116 12.50 -15.85 1.82
CA TYR A 116 12.14 -16.27 0.47
C TYR A 116 10.62 -16.41 0.31
N SER A 117 9.97 -17.03 1.29
CA SER A 117 8.53 -17.34 1.26
C SER A 117 7.82 -16.95 2.58
N PRO A 118 7.91 -15.67 3.01
CA PRO A 118 7.31 -15.27 4.26
C PRO A 118 5.79 -15.38 4.25
N THR A 119 5.23 -15.89 5.36
CA THR A 119 3.79 -15.89 5.63
C THR A 119 3.30 -14.49 6.00
N ILE A 120 4.17 -13.70 6.63
CA ILE A 120 3.93 -12.32 7.02
C ILE A 120 5.19 -11.48 6.80
N THR A 121 5.02 -10.27 6.31
CA THR A 121 6.10 -9.28 6.25
C THR A 121 5.77 -8.15 7.22
N TYR A 122 6.65 -7.92 8.18
CA TYR A 122 6.69 -6.70 8.98
C TYR A 122 7.56 -5.66 8.30
N ALA A 123 7.38 -4.40 8.68
CA ALA A 123 8.31 -3.37 8.27
C ALA A 123 8.56 -2.30 9.32
N LEU A 124 9.73 -1.69 9.20
CA LEU A 124 10.19 -0.51 9.91
C LEU A 124 10.33 0.66 8.92
N CYS A 125 9.93 1.86 9.31
CA CYS A 125 10.27 3.08 8.58
C CYS A 125 10.50 4.25 9.54
N TYR A 126 11.23 5.25 9.06
CA TYR A 126 11.42 6.52 9.74
C TYR A 126 10.81 7.64 8.91
N TYR A 127 10.00 8.49 9.53
CA TYR A 127 9.37 9.61 8.85
C TYR A 127 9.10 10.74 9.83
N GLU A 128 9.50 11.97 9.48
CA GLU A 128 9.28 13.18 10.27
C GLU A 128 9.63 13.03 11.76
N GLY A 129 10.76 12.41 12.08
CA GLY A 129 11.20 12.24 13.48
C GLY A 129 10.65 11.00 14.19
N ILE A 130 9.76 10.24 13.56
CA ILE A 130 9.04 9.12 14.20
C ILE A 130 9.39 7.80 13.52
N TRP A 131 9.68 6.78 14.33
CA TRP A 131 9.80 5.40 13.89
C TRP A 131 8.45 4.70 13.92
N TYR A 132 8.12 3.96 12.87
CA TYR A 132 6.89 3.19 12.77
C TYR A 132 7.21 1.72 12.50
N PHE A 133 6.57 0.83 13.25
CA PHE A 133 6.62 -0.61 13.06
C PHE A 133 5.22 -1.16 12.79
N GLY A 134 5.11 -2.08 11.83
CA GLY A 134 3.80 -2.59 11.43
C GLY A 134 3.85 -3.75 10.44
N ILE A 135 2.67 -4.19 10.00
CA ILE A 135 2.52 -5.23 8.97
C ILE A 135 2.56 -4.58 7.60
N LEU A 136 3.39 -5.09 6.71
CA LEU A 136 3.54 -4.62 5.35
C LEU A 136 2.69 -5.43 4.38
N ILE A 137 1.71 -4.77 3.77
CA ILE A 137 0.91 -5.30 2.67
C ILE A 137 1.37 -4.67 1.35
N LYS A 138 1.61 -5.50 0.33
CA LYS A 138 2.09 -5.07 -0.98
C LYS A 138 1.02 -5.32 -2.04
N ASN A 139 0.99 -4.45 -3.05
CA ASN A 139 0.20 -4.68 -4.25
C ASN A 139 0.70 -5.96 -4.95
N ASN A 140 -0.22 -6.86 -5.27
CA ASN A 140 0.11 -8.15 -5.90
C ASN A 140 0.25 -8.07 -7.42
N PHE A 141 -0.06 -6.91 -8.02
CA PHE A 141 0.02 -6.63 -9.45
C PHE A 141 -0.73 -7.63 -10.34
N ALA A 142 -1.70 -8.39 -9.81
CA ALA A 142 -2.42 -9.40 -10.58
C ALA A 142 -3.13 -8.80 -11.82
N TRP A 143 -3.59 -7.55 -11.72
CA TRP A 143 -4.18 -6.77 -12.81
C TRP A 143 -3.23 -6.47 -13.98
N HIS A 144 -1.90 -6.58 -13.80
CA HIS A 144 -0.95 -6.37 -14.91
C HIS A 144 -1.17 -7.35 -16.06
N LYS A 145 -1.70 -8.56 -15.77
CA LYS A 145 -2.04 -9.55 -16.79
C LYS A 145 -3.07 -9.02 -17.80
N HIS A 146 -3.92 -8.09 -17.38
CA HIS A 146 -4.96 -7.51 -18.24
C HIS A 146 -4.37 -6.57 -19.30
N LYS A 147 -3.09 -6.16 -19.19
CA LYS A 147 -2.40 -5.42 -20.26
C LYS A 147 -2.32 -6.24 -21.55
N GLN A 148 -2.38 -7.56 -21.44
CA GLN A 148 -2.37 -8.51 -22.55
C GLN A 148 -3.77 -9.10 -22.82
N LYS A 149 -4.83 -8.32 -22.58
CA LYS A 149 -6.19 -8.77 -22.86
C LYS A 149 -6.35 -9.16 -24.36
N PRO A 150 -7.20 -10.16 -24.69
CA PRO A 150 -7.28 -10.72 -26.05
C PRO A 150 -7.62 -9.71 -27.15
N CYS A 151 -8.39 -8.67 -26.81
CA CYS A 151 -8.79 -7.62 -27.74
C CYS A 151 -8.42 -6.23 -27.17
N SER A 152 -7.71 -5.43 -27.96
CA SER A 152 -7.31 -4.07 -27.58
C SER A 152 -7.32 -3.15 -28.81
N PHE A 153 -7.63 -1.87 -28.60
CA PHE A 153 -7.47 -0.81 -29.60
C PHE A 153 -6.36 0.17 -29.16
N SER A 154 -5.73 0.84 -30.12
CA SER A 154 -4.66 1.82 -29.85
C SER A 154 -5.10 2.96 -28.93
N ASN A 155 -6.37 3.34 -29.00
CA ASN A 155 -6.95 4.45 -28.24
C ASN A 155 -7.74 3.97 -27.00
N SER A 156 -7.56 2.72 -26.58
CA SER A 156 -8.22 2.20 -25.37
C SER A 156 -7.73 2.94 -24.14
N ILE A 157 -8.64 3.21 -23.19
CA ILE A 157 -8.25 3.66 -21.86
C ILE A 157 -7.27 2.65 -21.23
N SER A 158 -6.21 3.17 -20.60
CA SER A 158 -5.22 2.35 -19.91
C SER A 158 -5.82 1.71 -18.65
N ILE A 159 -5.24 0.60 -18.19
CA ILE A 159 -5.70 -0.05 -16.96
C ILE A 159 -5.53 0.84 -15.74
N SER A 160 -4.47 1.65 -15.65
CA SER A 160 -4.29 2.58 -14.53
C SER A 160 -5.43 3.58 -14.44
N ILE A 161 -5.83 4.16 -15.58
CA ILE A 161 -6.97 5.08 -15.65
C ILE A 161 -8.28 4.36 -15.33
N ALA A 162 -8.51 3.17 -15.89
CA ALA A 162 -9.73 2.39 -15.62
C ALA A 162 -9.90 2.11 -14.12
N LYS A 163 -8.85 1.64 -13.44
CA LYS A 163 -8.88 1.38 -11.98
C LYS A 163 -9.16 2.65 -11.17
N ALA A 164 -8.53 3.77 -11.54
CA ALA A 164 -8.76 5.05 -10.88
C ALA A 164 -10.22 5.51 -11.04
N LEU A 165 -10.79 5.44 -12.25
CA LEU A 165 -12.18 5.81 -12.52
C LEU A 165 -13.16 4.97 -11.70
N ILE A 166 -12.92 3.66 -11.59
CA ILE A 166 -13.74 2.75 -10.78
C ILE A 166 -13.70 3.15 -9.31
N ASN A 167 -12.50 3.37 -8.75
CA ASN A 167 -12.35 3.75 -7.35
C ASN A 167 -13.02 5.10 -7.04
N ILE A 168 -12.90 6.07 -7.96
CA ILE A 168 -13.55 7.38 -7.86
C ILE A 168 -15.08 7.24 -7.91
N ALA A 169 -15.62 6.48 -8.87
CA ALA A 169 -17.06 6.29 -9.04
C ALA A 169 -17.69 5.52 -7.88
N ALA A 170 -17.06 4.42 -7.46
CA ALA A 170 -17.54 3.59 -6.35
C ALA A 170 -17.44 4.34 -5.01
N LYS A 171 -16.48 5.25 -4.84
CA LYS A 171 -16.11 5.86 -3.55
C LYS A 171 -15.84 4.80 -2.48
N THR A 172 -15.11 3.74 -2.85
CA THR A 172 -14.84 2.54 -2.01
C THR A 172 -16.06 1.68 -1.65
N ASN A 173 -17.27 2.03 -2.10
CA ASN A 173 -18.47 1.24 -1.88
C ASN A 173 -18.76 0.32 -3.08
N LYS A 174 -18.46 -0.97 -2.92
CA LYS A 174 -18.64 -2.01 -3.94
C LYS A 174 -20.09 -2.45 -4.16
N GLU A 175 -20.99 -2.11 -3.24
CA GLU A 175 -22.42 -2.42 -3.37
C GLU A 175 -23.09 -1.59 -4.46
N LYS A 176 -22.48 -0.45 -4.84
CA LYS A 176 -22.97 0.36 -5.94
C LYS A 176 -22.83 -0.38 -7.26
N LYS A 177 -23.89 -0.37 -8.05
CA LYS A 177 -23.86 -0.83 -9.43
C LYS A 177 -23.22 0.24 -10.33
N LEU A 178 -22.13 -0.12 -11.00
CA LEU A 178 -21.41 0.71 -11.95
C LEU A 178 -21.93 0.47 -13.37
N LEU A 179 -22.02 1.52 -14.18
CA LEU A 179 -22.42 1.44 -15.58
C LEU A 179 -21.38 2.19 -16.43
N ASP A 180 -20.81 1.51 -17.42
CA ASP A 180 -20.08 2.14 -18.51
C ASP A 180 -20.93 2.06 -19.79
N ALA A 181 -21.63 3.16 -20.10
CA ALA A 181 -22.53 3.24 -21.25
C ALA A 181 -21.78 3.23 -22.60
N CYS A 182 -20.45 3.38 -22.59
CA CYS A 182 -19.60 3.46 -23.78
C CYS A 182 -18.41 2.50 -23.67
N CYS A 183 -18.66 1.26 -23.23
CA CYS A 183 -17.63 0.35 -22.75
C CYS A 183 -16.58 -0.09 -23.78
N GLY A 184 -16.85 0.04 -25.09
CA GLY A 184 -15.90 -0.34 -26.15
C GLY A 184 -15.33 -1.75 -25.96
N VAL A 185 -14.01 -1.87 -25.87
CA VAL A 185 -13.27 -3.13 -25.58
C VAL A 185 -13.30 -3.55 -24.10
N GLY A 186 -14.18 -2.95 -23.30
CA GLY A 186 -14.51 -3.37 -21.94
C GLY A 186 -13.42 -3.18 -20.89
N THR A 187 -12.44 -2.28 -21.07
CA THR A 187 -11.34 -2.13 -20.09
C THR A 187 -11.85 -1.77 -18.70
N ILE A 188 -12.78 -0.80 -18.60
CA ILE A 188 -13.37 -0.38 -17.32
C ILE A 188 -14.18 -1.53 -16.72
N MET A 189 -15.01 -2.20 -17.53
CA MET A 189 -15.84 -3.32 -17.06
C MET A 189 -14.99 -4.50 -16.55
N LEU A 190 -13.88 -4.82 -17.24
CA LEU A 190 -12.93 -5.83 -16.82
C LEU A 190 -12.31 -5.51 -15.46
N GLU A 191 -11.81 -4.28 -15.28
CA GLU A 191 -11.21 -3.88 -14.01
C GLU A 191 -12.25 -3.77 -12.88
N ALA A 192 -13.49 -3.38 -13.19
CA ALA A 192 -14.57 -3.29 -12.23
C ALA A 192 -14.94 -4.67 -11.69
N CYS A 193 -15.11 -5.64 -12.59
CA CYS A 193 -15.33 -7.05 -12.26
C CYS A 193 -14.15 -7.63 -11.46
N PHE A 194 -12.90 -7.39 -11.90
CA PHE A 194 -11.71 -7.86 -11.20
C PHE A 194 -11.59 -7.29 -9.78
N ALA A 195 -11.97 -6.02 -9.59
CA ALA A 195 -12.01 -5.38 -8.27
C ALA A 195 -13.23 -5.82 -7.43
N GLY A 196 -14.13 -6.63 -7.97
CA GLY A 196 -15.33 -7.14 -7.30
C GLY A 196 -16.43 -6.09 -7.12
N ASN A 197 -16.55 -5.13 -8.06
CA ASN A 197 -17.67 -4.20 -8.08
C ASN A 197 -18.87 -4.82 -8.79
N ASN A 198 -20.06 -4.41 -8.36
CA ASN A 198 -21.29 -4.70 -9.09
C ASN A 198 -21.31 -3.87 -10.39
N ILE A 199 -21.54 -4.53 -11.53
CA ILE A 199 -21.65 -3.92 -12.87
C ILE A 199 -22.97 -4.32 -13.54
#